data_AF-A0ABD5WAZ2-F1
#
_entry.id   AF-A0ABD5WAZ2-F1
#
_cell.length_a   1.000
_cell.length_b   1.000
_cell.length_c   1.000
_cell.angle_alpha   90.00
_cell.angle_beta   90.00
_cell.angle_gamma   90.00
#
_symmetry.space_group_name_H-M   'P 1'
#
loop_
_entity.id
_entity.type
_entity.pdbx_description
1 polymer ?
#
loop_
_entity_poly.entity_id
_entity_poly.type
_entity_poly.pdbx_seq_one_letter_code
_entity_poly.pdbx_strand_id
1 'polypeptide(L)' 'MTNHGVETALTLFAAGTLTRTQAARKAGVDLDRFDELCARRGITTTPSPVDSSGPSHVNAD' A
#
# COMPACT_ATOMS: atom_id res chain seq x y z
N MET A 1 -11.67 19.89 4.19
CA MET A 1 -11.05 18.82 5.01
C MET A 1 -10.06 18.08 4.14
N THR A 2 -8.83 17.93 4.63
CA THR A 2 -7.60 17.88 3.81
C THR A 2 -7.39 16.49 3.19
N ASN A 3 -7.59 16.41 1.87
CA ASN A 3 -7.30 15.24 1.01
C ASN A 3 -5.87 14.67 1.17
N HIS A 4 -4.94 15.42 1.78
CA HIS A 4 -3.56 14.99 1.96
C HIS A 4 -3.38 13.70 2.76
N GLY A 5 -4.25 13.42 3.74
CA GLY A 5 -4.18 12.17 4.51
C GLY A 5 -4.45 10.94 3.65
N VAL A 6 -5.44 11.05 2.75
CA VAL A 6 -5.85 10.00 1.80
C VAL A 6 -4.77 9.78 0.75
N GLU A 7 -4.24 10.85 0.15
CA GLU A 7 -3.19 10.75 -0.87
C GLU A 7 -1.92 10.11 -0.30
N THR A 8 -1.52 10.49 0.91
CA THR A 8 -0.34 9.88 1.56
C THR A 8 -0.58 8.39 1.85
N ALA A 9 -1.77 8.02 2.31
CA ALA A 9 -2.11 6.63 2.58
C ALA A 9 -2.07 5.77 1.30
N LEU A 10 -2.63 6.28 0.21
CA LEU A 10 -2.62 5.61 -1.09
C LEU A 10 -1.20 5.42 -1.63
N THR A 11 -0.37 6.46 -1.56
CA THR A 11 1.04 6.39 -1.98
C THR A 11 1.81 5.33 -1.19
N LEU A 12 1.65 5.29 0.14
CA LEU A 12 2.34 4.32 0.99
C LEU A 12 1.81 2.89 0.82
N PHE A 13 0.52 2.73 0.53
CA PHE A 13 -0.07 1.44 0.20
C PHE A 13 0.44 0.93 -1.15
N ALA A 14 0.46 1.79 -2.18
CA ALA A 14 1.00 1.45 -3.50
C ALA A 14 2.49 1.09 -3.46
N ALA A 15 3.25 1.71 -2.55
CA ALA A 15 4.66 1.38 -2.31
C ALA A 15 4.87 0.11 -1.46
N GLY A 16 3.80 -0.59 -1.05
CA GLY A 16 3.87 -1.76 -0.17
C GLY A 16 4.35 -1.47 1.26
N THR A 17 4.48 -0.19 1.64
CA THR A 17 4.95 0.23 2.96
C THR A 17 3.88 0.03 4.04
N LEU A 18 2.62 0.26 3.69
CA LEU A 18 1.48 0.05 4.58
C LEU A 18 0.61 -1.08 4.07
N THR A 19 0.11 -1.89 4.99
CA THR A 19 -0.99 -2.82 4.70
C THR A 19 -2.29 -2.06 4.45
N ARG A 20 -3.25 -2.70 3.77
CA ARG A 20 -4.58 -2.13 3.49
C ARG A 20 -5.23 -1.52 4.75
N THR A 21 -5.19 -2.23 5.87
CA THR A 21 -5.77 -1.77 7.15
C THR A 21 -5.04 -0.56 7.73
N GLN A 22 -3.72 -0.51 7.64
CA GLN A 22 -2.93 0.63 8.11
C GLN A 22 -3.16 1.86 7.24
N ALA A 23 -3.24 1.67 5.93
CA ALA A 23 -3.50 2.76 4.99
C ALA A 23 -4.92 3.33 5.17
N ALA A 24 -5.95 2.48 5.31
CA ALA A 24 -7.32 2.91 5.59
C ALA A 24 -7.42 3.71 6.90
N ARG A 25 -6.80 3.22 7.98
CA ARG A 25 -6.72 3.95 9.26
C ARG A 25 -6.02 5.30 9.12
N LYS A 26 -4.92 5.36 8.35
CA LYS A 26 -4.18 6.60 8.09
C LYS A 26 -5.01 7.60 7.27
N ALA A 27 -5.79 7.09 6.32
CA ALA A 27 -6.73 7.87 5.51
C ALA A 27 -7.97 8.31 6.31
N GLY A 28 -8.24 7.72 7.47
CA GLY A 28 -9.42 8.00 8.28
C GLY A 28 -10.71 7.46 7.66
N VAL A 29 -10.62 6.40 6.86
CA VAL A 29 -11.76 5.76 6.18
C VAL A 29 -11.83 4.27 6.52
N ASP A 30 -12.98 3.65 6.29
CA ASP A 30 -13.14 2.21 6.37
C ASP A 30 -12.46 1.47 5.18
N LEU A 31 -12.36 0.15 5.30
CA LEU A 31 -11.65 -0.69 4.33
C LEU A 31 -12.33 -0.72 2.95
N ASP A 32 -13.66 -0.69 2.89
CA ASP A 32 -14.41 -0.73 1.65
C ASP A 32 -14.24 0.61 0.91
N ARG A 33 -14.36 1.72 1.64
CA ARG A 33 -14.10 3.05 1.13
C ARG A 33 -12.67 3.24 0.65
N PHE A 34 -11.71 2.62 1.33
CA PHE A 34 -10.32 2.61 0.88
C PHE A 34 -10.12 1.85 -0.43
N ASP A 35 -10.77 0.70 -0.60
CA ASP A 35 -10.71 -0.07 -1.86
C ASP A 35 -11.35 0.68 -3.02
N GLU A 36 -12.47 1.36 -2.81
CA GLU A 36 -13.05 2.25 -3.83
C GLU A 36 -12.07 3.34 -4.28
N LEU A 37 -11.31 3.91 -3.33
CA LEU A 37 -10.30 4.93 -3.62
C LEU A 37 -9.11 4.36 -4.39
N CYS A 38 -8.64 3.17 -4.03
CA CYS A 38 -7.61 2.45 -4.78
C CYS A 38 -8.08 2.15 -6.21
N ALA A 39 -9.29 1.62 -6.38
CA ALA A 39 -9.88 1.31 -7.68
C ALA A 39 -10.01 2.56 -8.56
N ARG A 40 -10.50 3.69 -7.99
CA ARG A 40 -10.59 4.98 -8.70
C ARG A 40 -9.24 5.52 -9.16
N ARG A 41 -8.17 5.24 -8.42
CA ARG A 41 -6.80 5.67 -8.76
C ARG A 41 -6.04 4.65 -9.61
N GLY A 42 -6.64 3.50 -9.93
CA GLY A 42 -5.97 2.42 -10.66
C GLY A 42 -4.87 1.72 -9.85
N ILE A 43 -4.89 1.85 -8.52
CA ILE A 43 -3.97 1.13 -7.64
C ILE A 43 -4.54 -0.26 -7.47
N THR A 44 -3.95 -1.24 -8.16
CA THR A 44 -4.38 -2.63 -8.03
C THR A 44 -4.08 -3.10 -6.62
N THR A 45 -5.12 -3.40 -5.84
CA THR A 45 -5.05 -4.05 -4.52
C THR A 45 -4.68 -5.53 -4.66
N THR A 46 -3.87 -5.89 -5.66
CA THR A 46 -3.33 -7.23 -5.74
C THR A 46 -2.60 -7.45 -4.41
N PRO A 47 -2.91 -8.52 -3.66
CA PRO A 47 -2.01 -8.96 -2.62
C PRO A 47 -0.73 -9.34 -3.35
N SER A 48 0.17 -8.37 -3.53
CA SER A 48 1.50 -8.69 -4.01
C SER A 48 2.05 -9.60 -2.92
N PRO A 49 2.28 -10.90 -3.20
CA PRO A 49 3.06 -11.68 -2.27
C PRO A 49 4.33 -10.88 -2.08
N VAL A 50 4.71 -10.69 -0.82
CA VAL A 50 6.01 -10.18 -0.47
C VAL A 50 7.03 -11.13 -1.07
N ASP A 51 7.39 -10.88 -2.32
CA ASP A 51 8.55 -11.48 -2.95
C ASP A 51 9.72 -10.87 -2.20
N SER A 52 10.09 -11.56 -1.14
CA SER A 52 11.25 -11.27 -0.32
C SER A 52 12.53 -11.71 -1.06
N SER A 53 12.54 -11.74 -2.39
CA SER A 53 13.73 -11.93 -3.21
C SER A 53 14.38 -10.59 -3.54
N GLY A 54 14.92 -9.96 -2.49
CA GLY A 54 16.18 -9.23 -2.59
C GLY A 54 17.34 -10.21 -2.36
N PRO A 55 18.44 -10.11 -3.11
CA PRO A 55 19.28 -11.26 -3.46
C PRO A 55 20.02 -11.85 -2.25
N SER A 56 20.05 -13.18 -2.19
CA SER A 56 21.13 -13.89 -1.50
C SER A 56 22.47 -13.32 -1.98
N HIS A 57 23.15 -12.56 -1.13
CA HIS A 57 24.56 -12.27 -1.34
C HIS A 57 25.33 -13.57 -1.17
N VAL A 58 25.45 -14.33 -2.25
CA VAL A 58 26.56 -15.25 -2.44
C VAL A 58 27.83 -14.41 -2.49
N ASN A 59 28.62 -14.45 -1.42
CA ASN A 59 30.06 -14.31 -1.55
C ASN A 59 30.66 -15.59 -1.01
N ALA A 60 31.14 -16.40 -1.95
CA ALA A 60 32.14 -17.41 -1.70
C ALA A 60 33.51 -16.72 -1.70
N ASP A 61 34.23 -16.83 -0.59
CA ASP A 61 35.68 -17.04 -0.53
C ASP A 61 36.01 -17.71 0.81
#